data_AF-A0A9E4X572-F1
#
_entry.id   AF-A0A9E4X572-F1
#
_cell.length_a   1.000
_cell.length_b   1.000
_cell.length_c   1.000
_cell.angle_alpha   90.00
_cell.angle_beta   90.00
_cell.angle_gamma   90.00
#
_symmetry.space_group_name_H-M   'P 1'
#
loop_
_entity.id
_entity.type
_entity.pdbx_description
1 polymer ?
#
loop_
_entity_poly.entity_id
_entity_poly.type
_entity_poly.pdbx_seq_one_letter_code
_entity_poly.pdbx_strand_id
1 'polypeptide(L)'
;MPVSVKNSEILYAALKSAGITLLSALPETWLVHVMQMAEDDPDMTLIRLNKEEEGVGISTGAHFAGRKSAMLMQNHGLLTSVNGIVSVAQL
;
A
#
# COMPACT_ATOMS: atom_id res chain seq x y z
N MET A 1 -10.35 -0.17 -20.72
CA MET A 1 -10.56 -1.53 -20.19
C MET A 1 -10.84 -1.39 -18.70
N PRO A 2 -11.94 -1.94 -18.16
CA PRO A 2 -12.21 -1.86 -16.72
C PRO A 2 -11.17 -2.67 -15.92
N VAL A 3 -10.95 -2.27 -14.67
CA VAL A 3 -10.06 -2.99 -13.74
C VAL A 3 -10.62 -4.39 -13.49
N SER A 4 -9.75 -5.40 -13.47
CA SER A 4 -10.17 -6.79 -13.28
C SER A 4 -10.32 -7.12 -11.79
N VAL A 5 -11.56 -7.30 -11.34
CA VAL A 5 -11.89 -7.72 -9.97
C VAL A 5 -11.17 -9.02 -9.61
N LYS A 6 -11.21 -10.03 -10.49
CA LYS A 6 -10.54 -11.32 -10.26
C LYS A 6 -9.03 -11.18 -10.00
N ASN A 7 -8.36 -10.31 -10.76
CA ASN A 7 -6.93 -10.07 -10.55
C ASN A 7 -6.67 -9.30 -9.25
N SER A 8 -7.56 -8.36 -8.89
CA SER A 8 -7.51 -7.67 -7.61
C SER A 8 -7.67 -8.64 -6.44
N GLU A 9 -8.58 -9.61 -6.51
CA GLU A 9 -8.78 -10.64 -5.47
C GLU A 9 -7.52 -11.49 -5.30
N ILE A 10 -6.91 -11.93 -6.40
CA ILE A 10 -5.66 -12.69 -6.37
C ILE A 10 -4.55 -11.88 -5.70
N LEU A 11 -4.40 -10.60 -6.07
CA LEU A 11 -3.42 -9.72 -5.47
C LEU A 11 -3.68 -9.53 -3.97
N TYR A 12 -4.93 -9.28 -3.58
CA TYR A 12 -5.30 -9.07 -2.18
C TYR A 12 -5.05 -10.32 -1.33
N ALA A 13 -5.43 -11.50 -1.82
CA ALA A 13 -5.13 -12.77 -1.18
C ALA A 13 -3.61 -13.00 -1.03
N ALA A 14 -2.83 -12.65 -2.05
CA ALA A 14 -1.37 -12.73 -1.98
C ALA A 14 -0.80 -11.81 -0.90
N LEU A 15 -1.28 -10.57 -0.79
CA LEU A 15 -0.88 -9.62 0.27
C LEU A 15 -1.16 -10.20 1.67
N LYS A 16 -2.37 -10.73 1.89
CA LYS A 16 -2.73 -11.38 3.16
C LYS A 16 -1.84 -12.60 3.44
N SER A 17 -1.59 -13.44 2.45
CA SER A 17 -0.73 -14.62 2.60
C SER A 17 0.72 -14.27 2.95
N ALA A 18 1.20 -13.10 2.53
CA ALA A 18 2.51 -12.58 2.91
C ALA A 18 2.56 -12.05 4.36
N GLY A 19 1.42 -12.02 5.05
CA GLY A 19 1.26 -11.49 6.41
C GLY A 19 1.18 -9.97 6.45
N ILE A 20 0.85 -9.30 5.34
CA ILE A 20 0.63 -7.86 5.32
C ILE A 20 -0.69 -7.57 6.00
N THR A 21 -0.66 -6.68 6.99
CA THR A 21 -1.85 -6.27 7.75
C THR A 21 -2.08 -4.76 7.68
N LEU A 22 -1.17 -4.02 7.01
CA LEU A 22 -1.26 -2.57 6.84
C LEU A 22 -1.02 -2.20 5.39
N LEU A 23 -1.96 -1.49 4.80
CA LEU A 23 -1.87 -0.94 3.46
C LEU A 23 -1.92 0.58 3.52
N SER A 24 -1.16 1.25 2.66
CA SER A 24 -1.24 2.69 2.49
C SER A 24 -1.40 3.06 1.02
N ALA A 25 -2.32 3.94 0.69
CA ALA A 25 -2.64 4.27 -0.69
C ALA A 25 -3.17 5.70 -0.85
N LEU A 26 -2.87 6.31 -2.00
CA LEU A 26 -3.67 7.42 -2.53
C LEU A 26 -4.90 6.87 -3.27
N PRO A 27 -5.97 7.67 -3.44
CA PRO A 27 -7.07 7.31 -4.33
C PRO A 27 -6.57 7.02 -5.75
N GLU A 28 -6.67 5.77 -6.17
CA GLU A 28 -6.18 5.30 -7.47
C GLU A 28 -7.23 4.42 -8.16
N THR A 29 -7.60 4.79 -9.38
CA THR A 29 -8.67 4.13 -10.14
C THR A 29 -8.32 2.67 -10.46
N TRP A 30 -7.05 2.38 -10.75
CA TRP A 30 -6.59 1.02 -11.09
C TRP A 30 -6.50 0.08 -9.87
N LEU A 31 -6.51 0.61 -8.66
CA LEU A 31 -6.39 -0.16 -7.42
C LEU A 31 -7.67 -0.14 -6.58
N VAL A 32 -8.75 0.44 -7.11
CA VAL A 32 -10.01 0.67 -6.40
C VAL A 32 -10.55 -0.59 -5.71
N HIS A 33 -10.55 -1.73 -6.40
CA HIS A 33 -11.08 -2.97 -5.83
C HIS A 33 -10.21 -3.51 -4.69
N VAL A 34 -8.89 -3.36 -4.78
CA VAL A 34 -7.97 -3.75 -3.70
C VAL A 34 -8.16 -2.86 -2.48
N MET A 35 -8.34 -1.55 -2.70
CA MET A 35 -8.63 -0.60 -1.63
C MET A 35 -9.97 -0.89 -0.96
N GLN A 36 -11.02 -1.19 -1.74
CA GLN A 36 -12.33 -1.59 -1.20
C GLN A 36 -12.24 -2.85 -0.35
N MET A 37 -11.59 -3.91 -0.86
CA MET A 37 -11.37 -5.13 -0.07
C MET A 37 -10.58 -4.86 1.22
N ALA A 38 -9.63 -3.92 1.19
CA ALA A 38 -8.89 -3.51 2.39
C ALA A 38 -9.72 -2.70 3.38
N GLU A 39 -10.71 -1.93 2.93
CA GLU A 39 -11.64 -1.18 3.79
C GLU A 39 -12.68 -2.11 4.45
N ASP A 40 -13.13 -3.13 3.73
CA ASP A 40 -14.14 -4.07 4.20
C ASP A 40 -13.57 -5.18 5.12
N ASP A 41 -12.25 -5.35 5.17
CA ASP A 41 -11.57 -6.39 5.96
C ASP A 41 -11.16 -5.88 7.35
N PRO A 42 -11.74 -6.39 8.45
CA PRO A 42 -11.42 -5.94 9.81
C PRO A 42 -10.00 -6.28 10.26
N ASP A 43 -9.34 -7.26 9.63
CA ASP A 43 -7.95 -7.64 9.93
C ASP A 43 -6.93 -6.76 9.17
N MET A 44 -7.40 -5.89 8.26
CA MET A 44 -6.58 -5.01 7.46
C MET A 44 -6.71 -3.56 7.92
N THR A 45 -5.59 -2.85 8.00
CA THR A 45 -5.61 -1.39 8.20
C THR A 45 -5.27 -0.71 6.89
N LEU A 46 -6.23 0.00 6.27
CA LEU A 46 -5.96 0.89 5.14
C LEU A 46 -5.73 2.33 5.62
N ILE A 47 -4.57 2.89 5.33
CA ILE A 47 -4.24 4.30 5.57
C ILE A 47 -4.33 5.06 4.24
N ARG A 48 -5.22 6.04 4.19
CA ARG A 48 -5.32 6.96 3.05
C ARG A 48 -4.24 8.04 3.17
N LEU A 49 -3.45 8.20 2.12
CA LEU A 49 -2.35 9.16 2.06
C LEU A 49 -2.81 10.47 1.42
N ASN A 50 -2.10 11.57 1.69
CA ASN A 50 -2.22 12.81 0.92
C ASN A 50 -1.11 12.94 -0.13
N LYS A 51 0.04 12.30 0.11
CA LYS A 51 1.15 12.17 -0.84
C LYS A 51 1.80 10.79 -0.71
N GLU A 52 2.35 10.26 -1.80
CA GLU A 52 2.98 8.92 -1.76
C GLU A 52 4.18 8.86 -0.80
N GLU A 53 4.94 9.96 -0.67
CA GLU A 53 6.11 10.05 0.22
C GLU A 53 5.77 9.74 1.69
N GLU A 54 4.56 10.08 2.13
CA GLU A 54 4.08 9.81 3.50
C GLU A 54 3.99 8.31 3.78
N GLY A 55 3.60 7.52 2.78
CA GLY A 55 3.49 6.07 2.89
C GLY A 55 4.84 5.41 3.14
N VAL A 56 5.95 6.03 2.72
CA VAL A 56 7.30 5.51 2.99
C VAL A 56 7.60 5.60 4.49
N GLY A 57 7.30 6.74 5.11
CA GLY A 57 7.46 6.93 6.55
C GLY A 57 6.57 5.99 7.36
N ILE A 58 5.30 5.84 6.97
CA ILE A 58 4.36 4.90 7.59
C ILE A 58 4.89 3.46 7.49
N SER A 59 5.33 3.04 6.30
CA SER A 59 5.83 1.68 6.08
C SER A 59 7.09 1.40 6.87
N THR A 60 7.97 2.40 6.98
CA THR A 60 9.21 2.35 7.78
C THR A 60 8.89 2.19 9.26
N GLY A 61 7.96 3.00 9.79
CA GLY A 61 7.52 2.89 11.19
C GLY A 61 6.86 1.54 11.48
N ALA A 62 6.01 1.04 10.57
CA ALA A 62 5.41 -0.29 10.69
C ALA A 62 6.48 -1.39 10.74
N HIS A 63 7.49 -1.30 9.88
CA HIS A 63 8.61 -2.25 9.86
C HIS A 63 9.36 -2.27 11.20
N PHE A 64 9.73 -1.10 11.75
CA PHE A 64 10.38 -1.02 13.05
C PHE A 64 9.51 -1.51 14.21
N ALA A 65 8.19 -1.42 14.09
CA ALA A 65 7.24 -1.99 15.04
C ALA A 65 7.01 -3.51 14.85
N GLY A 66 7.74 -4.17 13.94
CA GLY A 66 7.59 -5.61 13.67
C GLY A 66 6.34 -5.97 12.85
N ARG A 67 5.69 -4.99 12.22
CA ARG A 67 4.49 -5.18 11.39
C ARG A 67 4.84 -5.09 9.91
N LYS A 68 4.30 -6.01 9.10
CA LYS A 68 4.44 -5.95 7.64
C LYS A 68 3.41 -5.01 7.02
N SER A 69 3.88 -4.15 6.13
CA SER A 69 3.10 -3.16 5.41
C SER A 69 3.31 -3.27 3.89
N ALA A 70 2.39 -2.72 3.11
CA ALA A 70 2.60 -2.47 1.69
C ALA A 70 1.98 -1.14 1.23
N MET A 71 2.69 -0.47 0.32
CA MET A 71 2.21 0.73 -0.33
C MET A 71 1.59 0.38 -1.68
N LEU A 72 0.37 0.84 -1.90
CA LEU A 72 -0.33 0.71 -3.17
C LEU A 72 -0.20 2.03 -3.93
N MET A 73 0.48 1.99 -5.07
CA MET A 73 0.75 3.18 -5.90
C MET A 73 0.93 2.80 -7.37
N GLN A 74 0.79 3.79 -8.26
CA GLN A 74 1.19 3.66 -9.66
C GLN A 74 2.68 3.94 -9.87
N ASN A 75 3.17 3.67 -11.08
CA ASN A 75 4.54 3.97 -11.50
C ASN A 75 4.95 5.44 -11.25
N HIS A 76 4.04 6.40 -11.47
CA HIS A 76 4.32 7.80 -11.19
C HIS A 76 4.54 8.04 -9.69
N GLY A 77 3.70 7.46 -8.83
CA GLY A 77 3.82 7.54 -7.38
C GLY A 77 5.12 6.93 -6.84
N LEU A 78 5.65 5.90 -7.52
CA LEU A 78 6.96 5.35 -7.19
C LEU A 78 8.08 6.37 -7.43
N LEU A 79 8.03 7.10 -8.55
CA LEU A 79 9.01 8.13 -8.88
C LEU A 79 8.95 9.32 -7.91
N THR A 80 7.76 9.72 -7.47
CA THR A 80 7.61 10.79 -6.46
C THR A 80 8.09 10.36 -5.08
N SER A 81 7.98 9.07 -4.76
CA SER A 81 8.40 8.51 -3.47
C SER A 81 9.91 8.32 -3.32
N VAL A 82 10.70 8.50 -4.38
CA VAL A 82 12.16 8.24 -4.39
C VAL A 82 12.87 8.99 -3.28
N ASN A 83 12.54 10.28 -3.06
CA ASN A 83 13.17 11.08 -2.01
C ASN A 83 12.94 10.47 -0.62
N GLY A 84 11.70 10.06 -0.32
CA GLY A 84 11.38 9.37 0.93
C GLY A 84 12.13 8.05 1.07
N ILE A 85 12.17 7.24 0.00
CA ILE A 85 12.85 5.93 -0.01
C ILE A 85 14.35 6.10 0.27
N VAL A 86 15.02 7.02 -0.44
CA VAL A 86 16.46 7.28 -0.26
C VAL A 86 16.75 7.83 1.13
N SER A 87 15.89 8.71 1.64
CA SER A 87 16.05 9.29 2.98
C SER A 87 16.02 8.20 4.05
N VAL A 88 15.10 7.24 3.94
CA VAL A 88 15.04 6.08 4.87
C VAL A 88 16.21 5.13 4.68
N ALA A 89 16.65 4.90 3.45
CA ALA A 89 17.78 4.01 3.17
C ALA A 89 19.13 4.53 3.73
N GLN A 90 19.20 5.81 4.08
CA GLN A 90 20.36 6.45 4.69
C GLN A 90 20.31 6.51 6.23
N LEU A 91 19.23 6.02 6.85
CA LEU A 91 19.10 5.86 8.31
C LEU A 91 19.81 4.58 8.78
#